data_AF-A0A2P4ZJY9-F1
#
_entry.id   AF-A0A2P4ZJY9-F1
#
_cell.length_a   1.000
_cell.length_b   1.000
_cell.length_c   1.000
_cell.angle_alpha   90.00
_cell.angle_beta   90.00
_cell.angle_gamma   90.00
#
_symmetry.space_group_name_H-M   'P 1'
#
loop_
_entity.id
_entity.type
_entity.pdbx_description
1 polymer ?
#
loop_
_entity_poly.entity_id
_entity_poly.type
_entity_poly.pdbx_seq_one_letter_code
_entity_poly.pdbx_strand_id
1 'polypeptide(L)'
;MLPNPPDQIQGKKHWLFSQEEIELAVERLKTYNTVGAGFDWVQVLVAFKDPKFFQVQTQLFSIIPYACAFVTLLVLNIASDRLNIKAPFLMLCHIICIIGYIILMLVTNDKVKIFGTCLITTGVFPSFTIVGAWTGINIGGFTKRAITWAVTQVVGQCFSIMASHIYTDPPRYLKGHSTCLAFQVVALLSTCVLWFWMRRLNKKKDEEAEHHRTAGTIDPKICLSLEEAYDYHPNFRYIL
;
A
#
# COMPACT_ATOMS: atom_id res chain seq x y z
N MET A 1 -11.89 7.99 18.85
CA MET A 1 -10.59 7.49 19.38
C MET A 1 -10.55 7.45 20.90
N LEU A 2 -11.70 7.33 21.58
CA LEU A 2 -11.75 7.03 23.01
C LEU A 2 -12.28 5.60 23.19
N PRO A 3 -11.84 4.85 24.21
CA PRO A 3 -12.41 3.56 24.55
C PRO A 3 -13.93 3.67 24.74
N ASN A 4 -14.67 2.64 24.36
CA ASN A 4 -16.10 2.60 24.65
C ASN A 4 -16.33 2.69 26.17
N PRO A 5 -17.40 3.35 26.63
CA PRO A 5 -17.73 3.43 28.05
C PRO A 5 -17.79 2.03 28.70
N PRO A 6 -17.44 1.89 29.98
CA PRO A 6 -17.41 0.61 30.69
C PRO A 6 -18.70 -0.21 30.53
N ASP A 7 -19.83 0.50 30.46
CA ASP A 7 -21.19 -0.02 30.32
C ASP A 7 -21.43 -0.75 28.98
N GLN A 8 -20.63 -0.46 27.95
CA GLN A 8 -20.72 -1.09 26.63
C GLN A 8 -19.89 -2.38 26.50
N ILE A 9 -19.03 -2.64 27.49
CA ILE A 9 -18.11 -3.79 27.56
C ILE A 9 -18.64 -4.84 28.54
N GLN A 10 -19.33 -4.41 29.61
CA GLN A 10 -19.95 -5.30 30.58
C GLN A 10 -20.99 -6.24 29.92
N GLY A 11 -20.83 -7.55 30.13
CA GLY A 11 -21.81 -8.57 29.75
C GLY A 11 -21.69 -9.17 28.34
N LYS A 12 -20.73 -8.74 27.51
CA LYS A 12 -20.52 -9.36 26.19
C LYS A 12 -19.57 -10.56 26.29
N LYS A 13 -20.04 -11.74 25.87
CA LYS A 13 -19.17 -12.92 25.68
C LYS A 13 -18.13 -12.61 24.60
N HIS A 14 -16.86 -12.54 24.97
CA HIS A 14 -15.73 -12.40 24.06
C HIS A 14 -14.99 -13.73 23.97
N TRP A 15 -14.65 -14.19 22.75
CA TRP A 15 -14.06 -15.51 22.54
C TRP A 15 -12.56 -15.60 22.84
N LEU A 16 -11.90 -14.45 23.02
CA LEU A 16 -10.45 -14.34 23.20
C LEU A 16 -10.02 -13.92 24.62
N PHE A 17 -10.93 -13.33 25.41
CA PHE A 17 -10.61 -12.82 26.75
C PHE A 17 -11.42 -13.58 27.79
N SER A 18 -10.76 -13.91 28.90
CA SER A 18 -11.39 -14.45 30.10
C SER A 18 -12.34 -13.41 30.72
N GLN A 19 -13.37 -13.86 31.44
CA GLN A 19 -14.25 -12.96 32.21
C GLN A 19 -13.46 -12.10 33.21
N GLU A 20 -12.40 -12.66 33.80
CA GLU A 20 -11.52 -11.95 34.73
C GLU A 20 -10.72 -10.82 34.05
N GLU A 21 -10.27 -11.02 32.82
CA GLU A 21 -9.54 -10.01 32.05
C GLU A 21 -10.47 -8.84 31.63
N ILE A 22 -11.75 -9.14 31.38
CA ILE A 22 -12.77 -8.15 31.05
C ILE A 22 -13.13 -7.33 32.30
N GLU A 23 -13.30 -7.97 33.44
CA GLU A 23 -13.59 -7.28 34.71
C GLU A 23 -12.44 -6.38 35.14
N LEU A 24 -11.20 -6.85 35.02
CA LEU A 24 -10.00 -6.05 35.27
C LEU A 24 -9.90 -4.84 34.33
N ALA A 25 -10.31 -4.99 33.07
CA ALA A 25 -10.35 -3.89 32.11
C ALA A 25 -11.44 -2.86 32.47
N VAL A 26 -12.63 -3.32 32.90
CA VAL A 26 -13.75 -2.46 33.33
C VAL A 26 -13.39 -1.67 34.59
N GLU A 27 -12.76 -2.32 35.56
CA GLU A 27 -12.33 -1.70 36.81
C GLU A 27 -11.29 -0.60 36.57
N ARG A 28 -10.31 -0.85 35.68
CA ARG A 28 -9.30 0.15 35.29
C ARG A 28 -9.89 1.28 34.46
N LEU A 29 -10.90 1.03 33.63
CA LEU A 29 -11.57 2.07 32.84
C LEU A 29 -12.38 3.05 33.70
N LYS A 30 -12.94 2.59 34.84
CA LYS A 30 -13.63 3.46 35.81
C LYS A 30 -12.70 4.51 36.45
N THR A 31 -11.40 4.23 36.50
CA THR A 31 -10.40 5.18 37.02
C THR A 31 -10.15 6.36 36.08
N TYR A 32 -10.43 6.22 34.77
CA TYR A 32 -10.03 7.18 33.74
C TYR A 32 -11.18 7.89 33.03
N ASN A 33 -12.45 7.56 33.31
CA ASN A 33 -13.59 8.23 32.69
C ASN A 33 -14.83 8.23 33.60
N THR A 34 -15.41 9.40 33.84
CA THR A 34 -16.71 9.57 34.51
C THR A 34 -17.76 10.01 33.49
N VAL A 35 -19.03 9.70 33.78
CA VAL A 35 -20.15 10.01 32.89
C VAL A 35 -20.26 11.54 32.72
N GLY A 36 -19.99 12.05 31.50
CA GLY A 36 -20.09 13.48 31.16
C GLY A 36 -18.77 14.26 31.02
N ALA A 37 -17.60 13.60 31.00
CA ALA A 37 -16.31 14.29 30.91
C ALA A 37 -16.01 14.91 29.52
N GLY A 38 -15.54 16.16 29.51
CA GLY A 38 -15.01 16.88 28.34
C GLY A 38 -13.51 16.65 28.11
N PHE A 39 -12.91 17.41 27.19
CA PHE A 39 -11.49 17.27 26.80
C PHE A 39 -10.54 17.70 27.93
N ASP A 40 -9.67 16.78 28.40
CA ASP A 40 -8.70 17.01 29.48
C ASP A 40 -7.26 16.68 29.02
N TRP A 41 -6.34 17.63 29.20
CA TRP A 41 -4.93 17.50 28.88
C TRP A 41 -4.18 16.50 29.77
N VAL A 42 -4.69 16.24 30.99
CA VAL A 42 -4.13 15.23 31.89
C VAL A 42 -4.38 13.83 31.34
N GLN A 43 -5.54 13.57 30.73
CA GLN A 43 -5.84 12.30 30.05
C GLN A 43 -4.94 12.06 28.84
N VAL A 44 -4.59 13.11 28.09
CA VAL A 44 -3.63 13.04 26.97
C VAL A 44 -2.23 12.61 27.47
N LEU A 45 -1.76 13.23 28.56
CA LEU A 45 -0.45 12.89 29.15
C LEU A 45 -0.43 11.46 29.74
N VAL A 46 -1.53 11.01 30.34
CA VAL A 46 -1.66 9.64 30.83
C VAL A 46 -1.70 8.64 29.67
N ALA A 47 -2.36 8.95 28.55
CA ALA A 47 -2.36 8.12 27.35
C ALA A 47 -0.96 7.95 26.73
N PHE A 48 -0.09 8.96 26.83
CA PHE A 48 1.32 8.87 26.44
C PHE A 48 2.15 8.01 27.40
N LYS A 49 1.81 8.02 28.70
CA LYS A 49 2.56 7.31 29.75
C LYS A 49 2.14 5.84 29.87
N ASP A 50 0.89 5.50 29.59
CA ASP A 50 0.36 4.14 29.63
C ASP A 50 -0.53 3.85 28.39
N PRO A 51 0.06 3.61 27.21
CA PRO A 51 -0.69 3.34 25.97
C PRO A 51 -1.50 2.02 26.00
N LYS A 52 -1.46 1.26 27.10
CA LYS A 52 -1.80 -0.17 27.11
C LYS A 52 -3.28 -0.55 27.29
N PHE A 53 -4.16 0.40 27.60
CA PHE A 53 -5.57 0.13 27.94
C PHE A 53 -6.45 -0.58 26.89
N PHE A 54 -6.42 -0.08 25.64
CA PHE A 54 -7.49 -0.36 24.66
C PHE A 54 -7.01 -0.34 23.21
N GLN A 55 -5.97 0.46 22.92
CA GLN A 55 -5.31 0.48 21.61
C GLN A 55 -4.42 -0.75 21.41
N VAL A 56 -3.92 -1.38 22.48
CA VAL A 56 -3.07 -2.56 22.36
C VAL A 56 -3.79 -3.71 21.71
N GLN A 57 -5.08 -3.95 21.95
CA GLN A 57 -5.76 -5.09 21.32
C GLN A 57 -5.84 -4.90 19.80
N THR A 58 -6.35 -3.75 19.34
CA THR A 58 -6.48 -3.44 17.90
C THR A 58 -5.12 -3.30 17.22
N GLN A 59 -4.12 -2.72 17.89
CA GLN A 59 -2.75 -2.61 17.39
C GLN A 59 -2.04 -3.97 17.40
N LEU A 60 -2.27 -4.82 18.38
CA LEU A 60 -1.73 -6.19 18.42
C LEU A 60 -2.28 -7.01 17.27
N PHE A 61 -3.56 -6.85 16.93
CA PHE A 61 -4.14 -7.49 15.74
C PHE A 61 -3.58 -6.96 14.42
N SER A 62 -3.17 -5.68 14.34
CA SER A 62 -2.56 -5.13 13.13
C SER A 62 -1.10 -5.54 12.94
N ILE A 63 -0.39 -5.93 14.00
CA ILE A 63 0.96 -6.50 13.92
C ILE A 63 1.00 -7.73 13.02
N ILE A 64 -0.03 -8.59 13.04
CA ILE A 64 -0.05 -9.83 12.24
C ILE A 64 0.00 -9.50 10.73
N PRO A 65 -0.93 -8.69 10.16
CA PRO A 65 -0.82 -8.20 8.79
C PRO A 65 0.53 -7.51 8.48
N TYR A 66 1.03 -6.66 9.39
CA TYR A 66 2.31 -5.96 9.16
C TYR A 66 3.52 -6.91 9.15
N ALA A 67 3.52 -7.97 9.96
CA ALA A 67 4.56 -8.99 9.93
C ALA A 67 4.54 -9.75 8.59
N CYS A 68 3.35 -10.12 8.11
CA CYS A 68 3.19 -10.72 6.78
C CYS A 68 3.69 -9.77 5.67
N ALA A 69 3.35 -8.49 5.76
CA ALA A 69 3.81 -7.46 4.85
C ALA A 69 5.34 -7.31 4.84
N PHE A 70 5.98 -7.31 6.00
CA PHE A 70 7.44 -7.22 6.11
C PHE A 70 8.15 -8.37 5.39
N VAL A 71 7.72 -9.61 5.65
CA VAL A 71 8.32 -10.79 5.01
C VAL A 71 8.13 -10.76 3.50
N THR A 72 6.90 -10.50 3.04
CA THR A 72 6.58 -10.48 1.61
C THR A 72 7.23 -9.31 0.88
N LEU A 73 7.37 -8.15 1.53
CA LEU A 73 8.11 -7.02 0.99
C LEU A 73 9.56 -7.41 0.73
N LEU A 74 10.27 -8.00 1.69
CA LEU A 74 11.65 -8.42 1.49
C LEU A 74 11.78 -9.46 0.37
N VAL A 75 10.95 -10.50 0.41
CA VAL A 75 11.01 -11.60 -0.57
C VAL A 75 10.72 -11.10 -1.98
N LEU A 76 9.63 -10.36 -2.20
CA LEU A 76 9.23 -9.93 -3.54
C LEU A 76 10.14 -8.85 -4.10
N ASN A 77 10.64 -7.91 -3.28
CA ASN A 77 11.58 -6.90 -3.76
C ASN A 77 12.93 -7.53 -4.14
N ILE A 78 13.49 -8.41 -3.29
CA ILE A 78 14.75 -9.12 -3.60
C ILE A 78 14.58 -9.99 -4.84
N ALA A 79 13.46 -10.71 -4.97
CA ALA A 79 13.18 -11.53 -6.14
C ALA A 79 13.05 -10.68 -7.41
N SER A 80 12.35 -9.55 -7.34
CA SER A 80 12.19 -8.60 -8.44
C SER A 80 13.51 -7.96 -8.86
N ASP A 81 14.36 -7.59 -7.90
CA ASP A 81 15.69 -7.04 -8.18
C ASP A 81 16.61 -8.07 -8.84
N ARG A 82 16.61 -9.32 -8.35
CA ARG A 82 17.43 -10.40 -8.92
C ARG A 82 17.03 -10.78 -10.34
N LEU A 83 15.74 -10.78 -10.63
CA LEU A 83 15.23 -11.10 -11.98
C LEU A 83 15.22 -9.87 -12.90
N ASN A 84 15.47 -8.68 -12.36
CA ASN A 84 15.44 -7.40 -13.08
C ASN A 84 14.14 -7.20 -13.89
N ILE A 85 13.03 -7.67 -13.32
CA ILE A 85 11.66 -7.49 -13.84
C ILE A 85 10.76 -6.98 -12.71
N LYS A 86 9.94 -5.99 -13.02
CA LYS A 86 9.15 -5.20 -12.06
C LYS A 86 7.66 -5.38 -12.29
N ALA A 87 7.16 -5.24 -13.52
CA ALA A 87 5.71 -5.26 -13.75
C ALA A 87 5.03 -6.59 -13.39
N PRO A 88 5.59 -7.79 -13.67
CA PRO A 88 4.93 -9.05 -13.29
C PRO A 88 4.77 -9.22 -11.77
N PHE A 89 5.79 -8.79 -11.00
CA PHE A 89 5.71 -8.78 -9.54
C PHE A 89 4.68 -7.78 -9.04
N LEU A 90 4.61 -6.60 -9.67
CA LEU A 90 3.62 -5.59 -9.34
C LEU A 90 2.19 -6.07 -9.63
N MET A 91 1.96 -6.72 -10.79
CA MET A 91 0.67 -7.34 -11.13
C MET A 91 0.26 -8.40 -10.11
N LEU A 92 1.20 -9.27 -9.71
CA LEU A 92 0.96 -10.28 -8.68
C LEU A 92 0.51 -9.64 -7.35
N CYS A 93 1.20 -8.59 -6.91
CA CYS A 93 0.84 -7.85 -5.70
C CYS A 93 -0.59 -7.28 -5.77
N HIS A 94 -0.97 -6.68 -6.90
CA HIS A 94 -2.32 -6.14 -7.09
C HIS A 94 -3.38 -7.24 -7.09
N ILE A 95 -3.13 -8.39 -7.74
CA ILE A 95 -4.04 -9.54 -7.76
C ILE A 95 -4.28 -10.07 -6.34
N ILE A 96 -3.21 -10.22 -5.54
CA ILE A 96 -3.32 -10.67 -4.14
C ILE A 96 -4.16 -9.66 -3.33
N CYS A 97 -3.96 -8.36 -3.53
CA CYS A 97 -4.77 -7.32 -2.86
C CYS A 97 -6.24 -7.40 -3.23
N ILE A 98 -6.54 -7.56 -4.52
CA ILE A 98 -7.91 -7.67 -5.05
C ILE A 98 -8.62 -8.85 -4.40
N ILE A 99 -7.96 -10.02 -4.32
CA ILE A 99 -8.50 -11.22 -3.66
C ILE A 99 -8.79 -10.92 -2.17
N GLY A 100 -7.86 -10.26 -1.47
CA GLY A 100 -8.04 -9.88 -0.07
C GLY A 100 -9.26 -8.97 0.15
N TYR A 101 -9.43 -7.93 -0.66
CA TYR A 101 -10.60 -7.05 -0.58
C TYR A 101 -11.93 -7.77 -0.90
N ILE A 102 -11.93 -8.67 -1.89
CA ILE A 102 -13.11 -9.50 -2.20
C ILE A 102 -13.49 -10.35 -0.98
N ILE A 103 -12.51 -10.98 -0.30
CA ILE A 103 -12.75 -11.76 0.92
C ILE A 103 -13.37 -10.89 2.02
N LEU A 104 -12.83 -9.69 2.26
CA LEU A 104 -13.35 -8.76 3.28
C LEU A 104 -14.81 -8.35 3.01
N MET A 105 -15.19 -8.21 1.73
CA MET A 105 -16.55 -7.84 1.35
C MET A 105 -17.53 -9.00 1.49
N LEU A 106 -17.14 -10.23 1.15
CA LEU A 106 -18.03 -11.39 1.11
C LEU A 106 -18.20 -12.08 2.46
N VAL A 107 -17.16 -12.10 3.30
CA VAL A 107 -17.13 -12.95 4.49
C VAL A 107 -17.46 -12.18 5.77
N THR A 108 -18.30 -12.78 6.61
CA THR A 108 -18.69 -12.22 7.92
C THR A 108 -17.85 -12.75 9.08
N ASN A 109 -17.17 -13.89 8.92
CA ASN A 109 -16.31 -14.51 9.92
C ASN A 109 -15.04 -13.69 10.18
N ASP A 110 -14.82 -13.27 11.43
CA ASP A 110 -13.72 -12.38 11.80
C ASP A 110 -12.33 -12.99 11.59
N LYS A 111 -12.18 -14.31 11.76
CA LYS A 111 -10.89 -15.00 11.49
C LYS A 111 -10.50 -14.87 10.01
N VAL A 112 -11.49 -14.98 9.13
CA VAL A 112 -11.29 -14.89 7.68
C VAL A 112 -11.03 -13.44 7.24
N LYS A 113 -11.62 -12.44 7.92
CA LYS A 113 -11.30 -11.03 7.69
C LYS A 113 -9.86 -10.68 8.07
N ILE A 114 -9.34 -11.25 9.16
CA ILE A 114 -7.91 -11.10 9.52
C ILE A 114 -7.03 -11.68 8.42
N PHE A 115 -7.35 -12.88 7.94
CA PHE A 115 -6.64 -13.49 6.81
C PHE A 115 -6.69 -12.62 5.54
N GLY A 116 -7.87 -12.11 5.17
CA GLY A 116 -8.01 -11.21 4.03
C GLY A 116 -7.22 -9.90 4.21
N THR A 117 -7.13 -9.38 5.43
CA THR A 117 -6.30 -8.20 5.76
C THR A 117 -4.81 -8.52 5.61
N CYS A 118 -4.39 -9.73 6.00
CA CYS A 118 -3.02 -10.20 5.75
C CYS A 118 -2.73 -10.26 4.25
N LEU A 119 -3.65 -10.79 3.43
CA LEU A 119 -3.48 -10.79 1.97
C LEU A 119 -3.34 -9.38 1.40
N ILE A 120 -4.22 -8.44 1.80
CA ILE A 120 -4.13 -7.04 1.34
C ILE A 120 -2.76 -6.47 1.67
N THR A 121 -2.30 -6.58 2.91
CA THR A 121 -1.01 -6.01 3.33
C THR A 121 0.19 -6.68 2.65
N THR A 122 0.15 -7.99 2.41
CA THR A 122 1.20 -8.70 1.67
C THR A 122 1.34 -8.28 0.21
N GLY A 123 0.31 -7.68 -0.40
CA GLY A 123 0.42 -7.11 -1.75
C GLY A 123 0.70 -5.61 -1.74
N VAL A 124 0.04 -4.83 -0.88
CA VAL A 124 0.13 -3.36 -0.88
C VAL A 124 1.56 -2.90 -0.59
N PHE A 125 2.19 -3.43 0.45
CA PHE A 125 3.51 -2.95 0.87
C PHE A 125 4.62 -3.19 -0.15
N PRO A 126 4.81 -4.42 -0.70
CA PRO A 126 5.77 -4.62 -1.78
C PRO A 126 5.41 -3.85 -3.06
N SER A 127 4.11 -3.68 -3.39
CA SER A 127 3.71 -2.93 -4.58
C SER A 127 4.22 -1.48 -4.54
N PHE A 128 4.14 -0.83 -3.38
CA PHE A 128 4.57 0.56 -3.20
C PHE A 128 6.08 0.72 -3.44
N THR A 129 6.91 -0.18 -2.90
CA THR A 129 8.36 -0.13 -3.07
C THR A 129 8.77 -0.46 -4.50
N ILE A 130 8.13 -1.46 -5.13
CA ILE A 130 8.39 -1.86 -6.51
C ILE A 130 8.02 -0.72 -7.48
N VAL A 131 6.87 -0.06 -7.30
CA VAL A 131 6.46 1.11 -8.12
C VAL A 131 7.46 2.24 -8.00
N GLY A 132 7.94 2.53 -6.78
CA GLY A 132 8.96 3.57 -6.57
C GLY A 132 10.24 3.27 -7.33
N ALA A 133 10.77 2.06 -7.21
CA ALA A 133 11.94 1.62 -7.96
C ALA A 133 11.72 1.65 -9.47
N TRP A 134 10.57 1.13 -9.93
CA TRP A 134 10.23 1.02 -11.35
C TRP A 134 10.05 2.39 -12.02
N THR A 135 9.45 3.35 -11.33
CA THR A 135 9.32 4.74 -11.80
C THR A 135 10.69 5.41 -11.88
N GLY A 136 11.53 5.20 -10.86
CA GLY A 136 12.87 5.79 -10.81
C GLY A 136 13.75 5.33 -11.96
N ILE A 137 13.75 4.04 -12.30
CA ILE A 137 14.63 3.50 -13.36
C ILE A 137 14.10 3.75 -14.78
N ASN A 138 12.79 3.95 -14.96
CA ASN A 138 12.17 4.14 -16.28
C ASN A 138 12.04 5.59 -16.75
N ILE A 139 12.69 6.53 -16.05
CA ILE A 139 12.72 7.94 -16.44
C ILE A 139 14.18 8.36 -16.64
N GLY A 140 14.49 8.77 -17.87
CA GLY A 140 15.76 9.39 -18.25
C GLY A 140 15.84 10.83 -17.73
N GLY A 141 17.07 11.27 -17.47
CA GLY A 141 17.38 12.60 -16.91
C GLY A 141 17.04 12.75 -15.43
N PHE A 142 17.97 13.31 -14.65
CA PHE A 142 17.81 13.47 -13.21
C PHE A 142 16.66 14.41 -12.84
N THR A 143 16.57 15.58 -13.50
CA THR A 143 15.54 16.59 -13.22
C THR A 143 14.13 16.06 -13.51
N LYS A 144 13.94 15.41 -14.66
CA LYS A 144 12.66 14.82 -15.06
C LYS A 144 12.23 13.73 -14.08
N ARG A 145 13.17 12.86 -13.67
CA ARG A 145 12.93 11.80 -12.69
C ARG A 145 12.53 12.35 -11.33
N ALA A 146 13.26 13.34 -10.82
CA ALA A 146 13.00 13.96 -9.53
C ALA A 146 11.62 14.65 -9.50
N ILE A 147 11.30 15.44 -10.53
CA ILE A 147 9.99 16.11 -10.63
C ILE A 147 8.86 15.09 -10.75
N THR A 148 9.04 14.04 -11.57
CA THR A 148 8.01 13.01 -11.72
C THR A 148 7.70 12.34 -10.38
N TRP A 149 8.73 11.96 -9.62
CA TRP A 149 8.54 11.38 -8.30
C TRP A 149 7.88 12.35 -7.31
N ALA A 150 8.28 13.62 -7.32
CA ALA A 150 7.68 14.65 -6.46
C ALA A 150 6.18 14.82 -6.76
N VAL A 151 5.81 14.90 -8.04
CA VAL A 151 4.40 15.01 -8.46
C VAL A 151 3.60 13.77 -8.05
N THR A 152 4.17 12.56 -8.25
CA THR A 152 3.52 11.30 -7.81
C THR A 152 3.24 11.31 -6.31
N GLN A 153 4.18 11.79 -5.49
CA GLN A 153 4.00 11.87 -4.04
C GLN A 153 2.93 12.88 -3.63
N VAL A 154 2.91 14.07 -4.24
CA VAL A 154 1.88 15.09 -3.99
C VAL A 154 0.49 14.53 -4.28
N VAL A 155 0.31 13.90 -5.44
CA VAL A 155 -0.96 13.25 -5.81
C VAL A 155 -1.30 12.13 -4.83
N GLY A 156 -0.31 11.33 -4.42
CA GLY A 156 -0.48 10.28 -3.42
C GLY A 156 -1.02 10.79 -2.08
N GLN A 157 -0.53 11.94 -1.60
CA GLN A 157 -1.02 12.54 -0.36
C GLN A 157 -2.47 13.02 -0.47
N CYS A 158 -2.90 13.51 -1.63
CA CYS A 158 -4.32 13.85 -1.86
C CYS A 158 -5.23 12.61 -1.73
N PHE A 159 -4.80 11.46 -2.26
CA PHE A 159 -5.53 10.19 -2.09
C PHE A 159 -5.49 9.68 -0.65
N SER A 160 -4.41 9.92 0.09
CA SER A 160 -4.31 9.59 1.52
C SER A 160 -5.35 10.33 2.36
N ILE A 161 -5.52 11.65 2.10
CA ILE A 161 -6.57 12.46 2.74
C ILE A 161 -7.95 11.91 2.38
N MET A 162 -8.21 11.63 1.11
CA MET A 162 -9.48 11.03 0.67
C MET A 162 -9.76 9.71 1.38
N ALA A 163 -8.75 8.82 1.48
CA ALA A 163 -8.87 7.50 2.09
C ALA A 163 -9.31 7.55 3.57
N SER A 164 -8.90 8.58 4.30
CA SER A 164 -9.28 8.77 5.71
C SER A 164 -10.80 8.99 5.91
N HIS A 165 -11.52 9.42 4.88
CA HIS A 165 -12.95 9.72 4.94
C HIS A 165 -13.84 8.67 4.25
N ILE A 166 -13.27 7.62 3.66
CA ILE A 166 -14.00 6.65 2.84
C ILE A 166 -14.76 5.60 3.69
N TYR A 167 -14.31 5.32 4.92
CA TYR A 167 -14.87 4.28 5.80
C TYR A 167 -16.00 4.81 6.71
N THR A 168 -17.16 5.14 6.12
CA THR A 168 -18.29 5.76 6.84
C THR A 168 -19.38 4.80 7.31
N ASP A 169 -19.46 3.60 6.73
CA ASP A 169 -20.65 2.75 6.81
C ASP A 169 -20.40 1.45 7.63
N PRO A 170 -20.37 1.52 8.98
CA PRO A 170 -20.24 0.34 9.83
C PRO A 170 -21.48 -0.57 9.72
N PRO A 171 -21.38 -1.87 10.06
CA PRO A 171 -20.21 -2.59 10.56
C PRO A 171 -19.39 -3.29 9.45
N ARG A 172 -19.88 -3.30 8.21
CA ARG A 172 -19.25 -4.03 7.09
C ARG A 172 -18.38 -3.17 6.19
N TYR A 173 -18.50 -1.84 6.25
CA TYR A 173 -17.69 -0.90 5.48
C TYR A 173 -17.60 -1.20 3.98
N LEU A 174 -18.69 -1.71 3.38
CA LEU A 174 -18.70 -2.19 2.00
C LEU A 174 -18.28 -1.11 1.00
N LYS A 175 -18.77 0.12 1.19
CA LYS A 175 -18.41 1.29 0.36
C LYS A 175 -16.91 1.56 0.40
N GLY A 176 -16.29 1.42 1.57
CA GLY A 176 -14.85 1.65 1.71
C GLY A 176 -14.03 0.56 1.04
N HIS A 177 -14.36 -0.70 1.31
CA HIS A 177 -13.71 -1.83 0.68
C HIS A 177 -13.89 -1.85 -0.85
N SER A 178 -15.09 -1.53 -1.36
CA SER A 178 -15.35 -1.48 -2.80
C SER A 178 -14.57 -0.36 -3.49
N THR A 179 -14.40 0.79 -2.82
CA THR A 179 -13.64 1.91 -3.36
C THR A 179 -12.14 1.54 -3.44
N CYS A 180 -11.57 0.99 -2.37
CA CYS A 180 -10.18 0.51 -2.38
C CYS A 180 -9.96 -0.60 -3.43
N LEU A 181 -10.91 -1.53 -3.57
CA LEU A 181 -10.89 -2.58 -4.59
C LEU A 181 -10.87 -1.98 -6.00
N ALA A 182 -11.72 -0.99 -6.28
CA ALA A 182 -11.78 -0.32 -7.58
C ALA A 182 -10.44 0.34 -7.92
N PHE A 183 -9.82 1.04 -6.97
CA PHE A 183 -8.49 1.62 -7.16
C PHE A 183 -7.42 0.55 -7.42
N GLN A 184 -7.50 -0.61 -6.77
CA GLN A 184 -6.56 -1.70 -7.06
C GLN A 184 -6.74 -2.33 -8.44
N VAL A 185 -7.98 -2.45 -8.92
CA VAL A 185 -8.24 -2.88 -10.30
C VAL A 185 -7.68 -1.87 -11.29
N VAL A 186 -7.89 -0.56 -11.06
CA VAL A 186 -7.31 0.49 -11.91
C VAL A 186 -5.78 0.44 -11.88
N ALA A 187 -5.16 0.21 -10.72
CA ALA A 187 -3.71 0.08 -10.61
C ALA A 187 -3.17 -1.15 -11.37
N LEU A 188 -3.86 -2.29 -11.29
CA LEU A 188 -3.53 -3.49 -12.06
C LEU A 188 -3.61 -3.22 -13.57
N LEU A 189 -4.71 -2.63 -14.04
CA LEU A 189 -4.90 -2.30 -15.45
C LEU A 189 -3.84 -1.29 -15.94
N SER A 190 -3.54 -0.27 -15.13
CA SER A 190 -2.51 0.72 -15.43
C SER A 190 -1.13 0.07 -15.54
N THR A 191 -0.81 -0.88 -14.66
CA THR A 191 0.44 -1.66 -14.70
C THR A 191 0.51 -2.50 -15.98
N CYS A 192 -0.57 -3.16 -16.38
CA CYS A 192 -0.65 -3.90 -17.63
C CYS A 192 -0.41 -3.00 -18.84
N VAL A 193 -1.10 -1.85 -18.90
CA VAL A 193 -0.95 -0.87 -19.99
C VAL A 193 0.50 -0.38 -20.06
N LEU A 194 1.10 0.01 -18.94
CA LEU A 194 2.49 0.47 -18.89
C LEU A 194 3.47 -0.63 -19.33
N TRP A 195 3.27 -1.87 -18.90
CA TRP A 195 4.10 -2.99 -19.32
C TRP A 195 4.07 -3.22 -20.83
N PHE A 196 2.88 -3.26 -21.44
CA PHE A 196 2.74 -3.38 -22.90
C PHE A 196 3.32 -2.16 -23.63
N TRP A 197 3.11 -0.96 -23.10
CA TRP A 197 3.61 0.27 -23.68
C TRP A 197 5.14 0.32 -23.69
N MET A 198 5.79 0.05 -22.55
CA MET A 198 7.24 0.01 -22.42
C MET A 198 7.85 -1.08 -23.30
N ARG A 199 7.21 -2.26 -23.39
CA ARG A 199 7.63 -3.33 -24.29
C ARG A 199 7.57 -2.91 -25.75
N ARG A 200 6.52 -2.18 -26.16
CA ARG A 200 6.40 -1.63 -27.51
C ARG A 200 7.47 -0.56 -27.79
N LEU A 201 7.79 0.29 -26.81
CA LEU A 201 8.84 1.31 -26.94
C LEU A 201 10.23 0.68 -27.08
N ASN A 202 10.55 -0.35 -26.29
CA ASN A 202 11.79 -1.09 -26.43
C ASN A 202 11.90 -1.74 -27.82
N LYS A 203 10.81 -2.38 -28.29
CA LYS A 203 10.78 -2.98 -29.64
C LYS A 203 10.99 -1.94 -30.74
N LYS A 204 10.34 -0.78 -30.64
CA LYS A 204 10.52 0.32 -31.61
C LYS A 204 11.98 0.80 -31.64
N LYS A 205 12.63 0.90 -30.48
CA LYS A 205 14.06 1.24 -30.39
C LYS A 205 14.95 0.16 -31.02
N ASP A 206 14.59 -1.11 -30.92
CA ASP A 206 15.32 -2.20 -31.58
C ASP A 206 15.19 -2.09 -33.11
N GLU A 207 13.98 -1.81 -33.61
CA GLU A 207 13.70 -1.59 -35.04
C GLU A 207 14.47 -0.36 -35.59
N GLU A 208 14.51 0.75 -34.84
CA GLU A 208 15.29 1.95 -35.20
C GLU A 208 16.80 1.67 -35.23
N ALA A 209 17.32 0.93 -34.24
CA ALA A 209 18.73 0.54 -34.20
C ALA A 209 19.12 -0.37 -35.38
N GLU A 210 18.24 -1.29 -35.78
CA GLU A 210 18.44 -2.15 -36.94
C GLU A 210 18.39 -1.36 -38.26
N HIS A 211 17.49 -0.39 -38.38
CA HIS A 211 17.43 0.51 -39.53
C HIS A 211 18.73 1.32 -39.71
N HIS A 212 19.26 1.90 -38.63
CA HIS A 212 20.53 2.61 -38.68
C HIS A 212 21.70 1.70 -39.05
N ARG A 213 21.73 0.47 -38.51
CA ARG A 213 22.75 -0.55 -38.83
C ARG A 213 22.72 -0.97 -40.30
N THR A 214 21.53 -1.19 -40.86
CA THR A 214 21.37 -1.60 -42.27
C THR A 214 21.66 -0.45 -43.24
N ALA A 215 21.31 0.78 -42.89
CA ALA A 215 21.62 1.98 -43.67
C ALA A 215 23.09 2.45 -43.55
N GLY A 216 23.87 1.88 -42.64
CA GLY A 216 25.24 2.34 -42.35
C GLY A 216 25.31 3.74 -41.75
N THR A 217 24.23 4.21 -41.11
CA THR A 217 24.13 5.54 -40.50
C THR A 217 24.20 5.44 -38.98
N ILE A 218 24.65 6.51 -38.33
CA ILE A 218 24.67 6.60 -36.86
C ILE A 218 23.46 7.43 -36.43
N ASP A 219 22.74 6.97 -35.40
CA ASP A 219 21.63 7.76 -34.83
C ASP A 219 22.17 9.09 -34.28
N PRO A 220 21.68 10.25 -34.75
CA PRO A 220 22.17 11.55 -34.29
C PRO A 220 22.02 11.76 -32.78
N LYS A 221 21.07 11.07 -32.13
CA LYS A 221 20.84 11.17 -30.69
C LYS A 221 21.90 10.46 -29.85
N ILE A 222 22.75 9.63 -30.45
CA ILE A 222 23.80 8.92 -29.71
C ILE A 222 24.91 9.86 -29.20
N CYS A 223 25.06 11.01 -29.85
CA CYS A 223 26.02 12.04 -29.46
C CYS A 223 25.49 12.92 -28.32
N LEU A 224 24.19 12.85 -28.02
CA LEU A 224 23.56 13.60 -26.94
C LEU A 224 23.78 12.85 -25.62
N SER A 225 23.94 13.60 -24.54
CA SER A 225 23.94 13.00 -23.21
C SER A 225 22.54 12.48 -22.84
N LEU A 226 22.46 11.55 -21.88
CA LEU A 226 21.19 11.05 -21.33
C LEU A 226 20.33 12.17 -20.69
N GLU A 227 20.92 13.29 -20.32
CA GLU A 227 20.20 14.46 -19.79
C GLU A 227 19.57 15.32 -20.89
N GLU A 228 20.14 15.32 -22.10
CA GLU A 228 19.61 16.06 -23.25
C GLU A 228 18.57 15.23 -24.02
N ALA A 229 18.87 13.95 -24.24
CA ALA A 229 17.99 13.04 -24.98
C ALA A 229 16.94 12.35 -24.10
N TYR A 230 17.10 12.33 -22.77
CA TYR A 230 16.20 11.64 -21.83
C TYR A 230 15.92 10.18 -22.26
N ASP A 231 14.66 9.74 -22.15
CA ASP A 231 14.22 8.41 -22.54
C ASP A 231 14.34 8.16 -24.06
N TYR A 232 14.51 9.20 -24.88
CA TYR A 232 14.68 9.08 -26.33
C TYR A 232 16.09 8.66 -26.74
N HIS A 233 17.05 8.66 -25.81
CA HIS A 233 18.40 8.22 -26.09
C HIS A 233 18.41 6.75 -26.57
N PRO A 234 19.14 6.38 -27.64
CA PRO A 234 19.13 5.03 -28.21
C PRO A 234 19.50 3.93 -27.21
N ASN A 235 20.48 4.22 -26.34
CA ASN A 235 20.93 3.29 -25.30
C ASN A 235 19.99 3.20 -24.09
N PHE A 236 19.01 4.09 -23.96
CA PHE A 236 18.06 4.03 -22.85
C PHE A 236 17.04 2.92 -23.11
N ARG A 237 16.92 1.98 -22.17
CA ARG A 237 15.98 0.85 -22.22
C ARG A 237 15.04 0.89 -21.02
N TYR A 238 13.76 0.67 -21.29
CA TYR A 238 12.78 0.53 -20.22
C TYR A 238 12.91 -0.84 -19.57
N ILE A 239 12.94 -0.88 -18.25
CA ILE A 239 12.88 -2.11 -17.46
C ILE A 239 11.41 -2.52 -17.37
N LEU A 240 11.12 -3.77 -17.74
CA LEU A 240 9.76 -4.31 -17.80
C LEU A 240 9.27 -4.78 -16.44
#